data_AF-A0A3N6XYB8-F1
#
_entry.id   AF-A0A3N6XYB8-F1
#
_cell.length_a   1.000
_cell.length_b   1.000
_cell.length_c   1.000
_cell.angle_alpha   90.00
_cell.angle_beta   90.00
_cell.angle_gamma   90.00
#
_symmetry.space_group_name_H-M   'P 1'
#
loop_
_entity.id
_entity.type
_entity.pdbx_description
1 polymer ?
#
loop_
_entity_poly.entity_id
_entity_poly.type
_entity_poly.pdbx_seq_one_letter_code
_entity_poly.pdbx_strand_id
1 'polypeptide(L)'
;MCGPGAGLARLHDPVGLVRAGVEGLSLELEAFDALLVAELDGELVGTVIAGWDGWRAHLYRLAVHPARRGHGIAQTLLDAAEHRLYRLGAPRFDAMVLEGNELGGGFWTERGYAPQEEWRRWVRAADATTEP
;
A
#
# COMPACT_ATOMS: atom_id res chain seq x y z
N MET A 1 33.61 4.60 17.99
CA MET A 1 33.35 4.65 16.53
C MET A 1 32.18 3.72 16.25
N CYS A 2 30.99 4.29 16.12
CA CYS A 2 29.73 3.57 15.92
C CYS A 2 29.32 3.75 14.47
N GLY A 3 29.16 2.67 13.71
CA GLY A 3 28.55 2.70 12.39
C GLY A 3 27.19 2.03 12.47
N PRO A 4 26.08 2.64 12.04
CA PRO A 4 24.81 1.96 11.99
C PRO A 4 24.73 1.17 10.68
N GLY A 5 24.65 -0.16 10.80
CA GLY A 5 24.25 -1.02 9.70
C GLY A 5 22.77 -0.80 9.41
N ALA A 6 22.47 -0.34 8.20
CA ALA A 6 21.11 -0.23 7.69
C ALA A 6 20.46 -1.63 7.67
N GLY A 7 19.43 -1.84 8.50
CA GLY A 7 18.60 -3.03 8.46
C GLY A 7 17.80 -3.04 7.15
N LEU A 8 18.18 -3.91 6.23
CA LEU A 8 17.49 -4.12 4.97
C LEU A 8 16.17 -4.87 5.25
N ALA A 9 15.03 -4.24 4.99
CA ALA A 9 13.73 -4.91 5.01
C ALA A 9 13.74 -6.07 4.01
N ARG A 10 13.42 -7.29 4.46
CA ARG A 10 13.24 -8.43 3.56
C ARG A 10 11.82 -8.40 3.01
N LEU A 11 11.69 -8.45 1.68
CA LEU A 11 10.41 -8.53 0.97
C LEU A 11 10.03 -10.01 0.79
N HIS A 12 8.79 -10.38 1.14
CA HIS A 12 8.24 -11.73 0.96
C HIS A 12 7.18 -11.71 -0.14
N ASP A 13 7.16 -12.73 -1.01
CA ASP A 13 6.43 -12.77 -2.28
C ASP A 13 5.78 -14.16 -2.48
N PRO A 14 4.44 -14.32 -2.34
CA PRO A 14 3.74 -15.57 -2.62
C PRO A 14 2.57 -15.41 -3.63
N VAL A 15 2.64 -16.11 -4.78
CA VAL A 15 1.60 -16.07 -5.82
C VAL A 15 0.82 -17.39 -5.95
N GLY A 16 -0.52 -17.31 -6.03
CA GLY A 16 -1.43 -18.40 -6.41
C GLY A 16 -2.59 -17.89 -7.27
N LEU A 17 -2.88 -18.59 -8.38
CA LEU A 17 -3.89 -18.27 -9.39
C LEU A 17 -5.29 -18.76 -8.98
N VAL A 18 -6.34 -17.94 -9.17
CA VAL A 18 -7.75 -18.33 -9.01
C VAL A 18 -8.53 -18.11 -10.31
N ARG A 19 -9.41 -19.06 -10.67
CA ARG A 19 -10.23 -19.04 -11.91
C ARG A 19 -11.73 -18.96 -11.58
N ALA A 20 -12.46 -18.08 -12.26
CA ALA A 20 -13.94 -18.03 -12.27
C ALA A 20 -14.45 -17.48 -13.63
N GLY A 21 -15.64 -17.88 -14.10
CA GLY A 21 -16.15 -17.45 -15.42
C GLY A 21 -17.66 -17.67 -15.68
N VAL A 22 -18.15 -16.97 -16.70
CA VAL A 22 -19.48 -17.08 -17.37
C VAL A 22 -19.22 -17.47 -18.83
N GLU A 23 -20.18 -18.11 -19.54
CA GLU A 23 -19.96 -18.58 -20.93
C GLU A 23 -19.33 -17.51 -21.84
N GLY A 24 -18.15 -17.81 -22.38
CA GLY A 24 -17.40 -16.93 -23.29
C GLY A 24 -16.47 -15.89 -22.63
N LEU A 25 -16.44 -15.78 -21.29
CA LEU A 25 -15.55 -14.86 -20.57
C LEU A 25 -14.65 -15.63 -19.58
N SER A 26 -13.34 -15.53 -19.78
CA SER A 26 -12.33 -16.06 -18.86
C SER A 26 -11.75 -14.92 -18.03
N LEU A 27 -11.72 -15.06 -16.70
CA LEU A 27 -11.02 -14.16 -15.80
C LEU A 27 -9.77 -14.86 -15.24
N GLU A 28 -8.63 -14.21 -15.39
CA GLU A 28 -7.36 -14.61 -14.77
C GLU A 28 -7.09 -13.64 -13.61
N LEU A 29 -6.88 -14.18 -12.41
CA LEU A 29 -6.56 -13.40 -11.22
C LEU A 29 -5.12 -13.72 -10.78
N GLU A 30 -4.23 -12.75 -10.95
CA GLU A 30 -2.88 -12.81 -10.39
C GLU A 30 -2.92 -12.47 -8.89
N ALA A 31 -2.14 -13.18 -8.07
CA ALA A 31 -1.94 -12.83 -6.68
C ALA A 31 -0.89 -11.70 -6.57
N PHE A 32 -1.16 -10.71 -5.71
CA PHE A 32 -0.45 -9.43 -5.71
C PHE A 32 0.56 -9.30 -4.56
N ASP A 33 1.84 -9.11 -4.88
CA ASP A 33 2.91 -8.74 -3.94
C ASP A 33 2.88 -7.26 -3.55
N ALA A 34 1.75 -6.84 -2.97
CA ALA A 34 1.50 -5.44 -2.64
C ALA A 34 1.94 -5.06 -1.22
N LEU A 35 2.11 -6.02 -0.29
CA LEU A 35 2.39 -5.70 1.11
C LEU A 35 3.89 -5.50 1.36
N LEU A 36 4.26 -4.30 1.79
CA LEU A 36 5.58 -3.98 2.33
C LEU A 36 5.50 -3.88 3.85
N VAL A 37 6.49 -4.45 4.51
CA VAL A 37 6.65 -4.42 5.97
C VAL A 37 7.98 -3.79 6.34
N ALA A 38 7.99 -3.01 7.43
CA ALA A 38 9.19 -2.52 8.06
C ALA A 38 9.42 -3.30 9.34
N GLU A 39 10.57 -3.96 9.42
CA GLU A 39 11.02 -4.68 10.61
C GLU A 39 12.24 -3.98 11.21
N LEU A 40 12.26 -3.85 12.54
CA LEU A 40 13.39 -3.31 13.30
C LEU A 40 13.66 -4.22 14.48
N ASP A 41 14.88 -4.75 14.59
CA ASP A 41 15.29 -5.68 15.64
C ASP A 41 14.39 -6.94 15.75
N GLY A 42 13.86 -7.41 14.62
CA GLY A 42 12.93 -8.55 14.56
C GLY A 42 11.47 -8.22 14.89
N GLU A 43 11.16 -6.95 15.17
CA GLU A 43 9.80 -6.49 15.46
C GLU A 43 9.19 -5.80 14.25
N LEU A 44 7.91 -6.10 13.96
CA LEU A 44 7.14 -5.42 12.92
C LEU A 44 6.77 -4.01 13.40
N VAL A 45 7.36 -3.00 12.77
CA VAL A 45 7.22 -1.59 13.18
C VAL A 45 6.47 -0.71 12.19
N GLY A 46 6.15 -1.22 10.99
CA GLY A 46 5.31 -0.51 10.05
C GLY A 46 4.93 -1.34 8.83
N THR A 47 3.94 -0.85 8.10
CA THR A 47 3.40 -1.50 6.89
C THR A 47 2.99 -0.46 5.85
N VAL A 48 2.97 -0.85 4.59
CA VAL A 48 2.19 -0.19 3.53
C VAL A 48 1.74 -1.24 2.51
N ILE A 49 0.53 -1.10 2.00
CA ILE A 49 0.02 -1.89 0.88
C ILE A 49 0.10 -1.00 -0.36
N ALA A 50 0.86 -1.45 -1.36
CA ALA A 50 1.13 -0.77 -2.62
C ALA A 50 0.60 -1.61 -3.79
N GLY A 51 -0.70 -1.49 -4.06
CA GLY A 51 -1.38 -2.23 -5.12
C GLY A 51 -1.18 -1.58 -6.48
N TRP A 52 -1.07 -2.40 -7.53
CA TRP A 52 -1.04 -1.97 -8.92
C TRP A 52 -2.00 -2.85 -9.71
N ASP A 53 -2.97 -2.25 -10.39
CA ASP A 53 -4.01 -2.96 -11.16
C ASP A 53 -3.82 -2.85 -12.69
N GLY A 54 -2.67 -2.34 -13.14
CA GLY A 54 -2.40 -2.07 -14.57
C GLY A 54 -2.85 -0.69 -15.04
N TRP A 55 -3.65 0.02 -14.25
CA TRP A 55 -4.09 1.40 -14.52
C TRP A 55 -3.65 2.34 -13.39
N ARG A 56 -4.05 2.03 -12.16
CA ARG A 56 -3.90 2.87 -10.97
C ARG A 56 -3.02 2.17 -9.94
N ALA A 57 -2.17 2.97 -9.33
CA ALA A 57 -1.44 2.57 -8.15
C ALA A 57 -2.15 3.08 -6.91
N HIS A 58 -2.33 2.20 -5.93
CA HIS A 58 -3.07 2.50 -4.72
C HIS A 58 -2.23 2.22 -3.48
N LEU A 59 -2.15 3.23 -2.61
CA LEU A 59 -1.47 3.14 -1.32
C LEU A 59 -2.50 3.03 -0.20
N TYR A 60 -2.45 1.92 0.53
CA TYR A 60 -3.32 1.65 1.67
C TYR A 60 -2.53 1.26 2.90
N ARG A 61 -3.15 1.49 4.08
CA ARG A 61 -2.64 0.99 5.36
C ARG A 61 -1.17 1.36 5.62
N LEU A 62 -0.74 2.54 5.19
CA LEU A 62 0.52 3.11 5.63
C LEU A 62 0.41 3.39 7.14
N ALA A 63 1.13 2.60 7.93
CA ALA A 63 1.06 2.64 9.37
C ALA A 63 2.45 2.43 9.98
N VAL A 64 2.70 3.11 11.10
CA VAL A 64 3.90 2.96 11.89
C VAL A 64 3.51 2.77 13.35
N HIS A 65 4.15 1.79 14.00
CA HIS A 65 3.99 1.50 15.42
C HIS A 65 4.14 2.79 16.24
N PRO A 66 3.20 3.14 17.14
CA PRO A 66 3.19 4.44 17.83
C PRO A 66 4.51 4.81 18.51
N ALA A 67 5.14 3.85 19.18
CA ALA A 67 6.44 4.04 19.87
C ALA A 67 7.64 4.24 18.93
N ARG A 68 7.45 4.07 17.61
CA ARG A 68 8.51 4.16 16.59
C ARG A 68 8.26 5.30 15.58
N ARG A 69 7.25 6.15 15.81
CA ARG A 69 6.97 7.33 14.99
C ARG A 69 8.10 8.37 15.11
N GLY A 70 8.23 9.26 14.13
CA GLY A 70 9.27 10.29 14.09
C GLY A 70 10.66 9.80 13.69
N HIS A 71 10.81 8.52 13.34
CA HIS A 71 12.10 7.90 12.95
C HIS A 71 12.21 7.65 11.44
N GLY A 72 11.41 8.30 10.60
CA GLY A 72 11.47 8.15 9.13
C GLY A 72 10.92 6.82 8.57
N ILE A 73 10.32 5.95 9.40
CA ILE A 73 9.79 4.64 8.96
C ILE A 73 8.69 4.81 7.89
N ALA A 74 7.75 5.75 8.09
CA ALA A 74 6.67 5.99 7.13
C ALA A 74 7.21 6.46 5.77
N GLN A 75 8.21 7.33 5.79
CA GLN A 75 8.89 7.79 4.58
C GLN A 75 9.61 6.65 3.87
N THR A 76 10.35 5.81 4.61
CA THR A 76 11.08 4.66 4.05
C THR A 76 10.12 3.68 3.37
N LEU A 77 8.98 3.38 4.01
CA LEU A 77 7.94 2.52 3.44
C LEU A 77 7.32 3.13 2.18
N LEU A 78 7.00 4.43 2.22
CA LEU A 78 6.42 5.12 1.09
C LEU A 78 7.37 5.17 -0.11
N ASP A 79 8.64 5.54 0.11
CA ASP A 79 9.63 5.62 -0.97
C ASP A 79 9.86 4.26 -1.63
N ALA A 80 9.88 3.18 -0.84
CA ALA A 80 9.98 1.82 -1.36
C ALA A 80 8.74 1.43 -2.18
N ALA A 81 7.55 1.80 -1.70
CA ALA A 81 6.29 1.55 -2.39
C ALA A 81 6.21 2.32 -3.72
N GLU A 82 6.47 3.62 -3.70
CA GLU A 82 6.47 4.49 -4.89
C GLU A 82 7.50 4.01 -5.91
N HIS A 83 8.71 3.65 -5.47
CA HIS A 83 9.73 3.11 -6.36
C HIS A 83 9.28 1.79 -7.02
N ARG A 84 8.63 0.89 -6.27
CA ARG A 84 8.06 -0.34 -6.82
C ARG A 84 6.98 -0.03 -7.86
N LEU A 85 6.02 0.83 -7.50
CA LEU A 85 4.90 1.20 -8.36
C LEU A 85 5.37 1.91 -9.63
N TYR A 86 6.36 2.78 -9.52
CA TYR A 86 7.00 3.44 -10.66
C TYR A 86 7.61 2.42 -11.64
N ARG A 87 8.34 1.40 -11.14
CA ARG A 87 8.90 0.34 -12.00
C ARG A 87 7.82 -0.51 -12.69
N LEU A 88 6.62 -0.58 -12.13
CA LEU A 88 5.46 -1.23 -12.74
C LEU A 88 4.74 -0.35 -13.78
N GLY A 89 5.22 0.87 -14.01
CA GLY A 89 4.65 1.80 -14.99
C GLY A 89 3.52 2.67 -14.44
N ALA A 90 3.37 2.76 -13.12
CA ALA A 90 2.33 3.60 -12.53
C ALA A 90 2.53 5.09 -12.88
N PRO A 91 1.54 5.75 -13.53
CA PRO A 91 1.66 7.15 -13.91
C PRO A 91 1.32 8.12 -12.78
N ARG A 92 0.64 7.63 -11.73
CA ARG A 92 0.24 8.38 -10.54
C ARG A 92 0.00 7.44 -9.36
N PHE A 93 0.07 7.96 -8.15
CA PHE A 93 -0.20 7.23 -6.91
C PHE A 93 -1.43 7.81 -6.19
N ASP A 94 -2.38 6.96 -5.85
CA ASP A 94 -3.61 7.35 -5.17
C ASP A 94 -3.59 6.83 -3.72
N ALA A 95 -3.85 7.69 -2.73
CA ALA A 95 -3.93 7.32 -1.32
C ALA A 95 -5.30 7.72 -0.74
N MET A 96 -5.90 6.83 0.06
CA MET A 96 -7.13 7.15 0.78
C MET A 96 -6.80 7.55 2.22
N VAL A 97 -7.01 8.83 2.52
CA VAL A 97 -6.73 9.43 3.81
C VAL A 97 -8.06 9.72 4.52
N LEU A 98 -8.17 9.32 5.79
CA LEU A 98 -9.35 9.61 6.60
C LEU A 98 -9.44 11.12 6.84
N GLU A 99 -10.63 11.67 6.67
CA GLU A 99 -10.94 13.04 7.08
C GLU A 99 -10.73 13.18 8.60
N GLY A 100 -10.14 14.30 9.03
CA GLY A 100 -9.78 14.53 10.43
C GLY A 100 -8.52 13.78 10.92
N ASN A 101 -7.86 12.96 10.09
CA ASN A 101 -6.55 12.41 10.42
C ASN A 101 -5.46 13.45 10.15
N GLU A 102 -5.32 14.45 11.03
CA GLU A 102 -4.38 15.57 10.86
C GLU A 102 -2.93 15.11 10.67
N LEU A 103 -2.47 14.15 11.48
CA LEU A 103 -1.13 13.58 11.38
C LEU A 103 -0.90 12.92 10.01
N GLY A 104 -1.85 12.10 9.57
CA GLY A 104 -1.78 11.46 8.26
C GLY A 104 -1.84 12.48 7.13
N GLY A 105 -2.79 13.40 7.17
CA GLY A 105 -2.99 14.45 6.17
C GLY A 105 -1.77 15.35 6.00
N GLY A 106 -1.11 15.73 7.11
CA GLY A 106 0.15 16.47 7.10
C GLY A 106 1.25 15.67 6.40
N PHE A 107 1.44 14.41 6.78
CA PHE A 107 2.41 13.53 6.12
C PHE A 107 2.17 13.42 4.61
N TRP A 108 0.95 13.14 4.16
CA TRP A 108 0.66 13.01 2.72
C TRP A 108 0.91 14.32 1.97
N THR A 109 0.51 15.46 2.54
CA THR A 109 0.77 16.79 1.97
C THR A 109 2.27 17.07 1.84
N GLU A 110 3.07 16.76 2.87
CA GLU A 110 4.54 16.90 2.85
C GLU A 110 5.21 16.03 1.78
N ARG A 111 4.56 14.94 1.37
CA ARG A 111 5.01 14.05 0.30
C ARG A 111 4.47 14.43 -1.09
N GLY A 112 3.76 15.56 -1.20
CA GLY A 112 3.27 16.10 -2.47
C GLY A 112 1.92 15.53 -2.92
N TYR A 113 1.23 14.78 -2.05
CA TYR A 113 -0.15 14.35 -2.31
C TYR A 113 -1.10 15.49 -1.99
N ALA A 114 -2.17 15.61 -2.77
CA ALA A 114 -3.23 16.59 -2.55
C ALA A 114 -4.60 15.91 -2.63
N PRO A 115 -5.61 16.38 -1.86
CA PRO A 115 -6.99 15.95 -2.04
C PRO A 115 -7.47 16.21 -3.48
N GLN A 116 -8.23 15.26 -4.05
CA GLN A 116 -9.00 15.45 -5.28
C GLN A 116 -10.47 15.58 -4.92
N GLU A 117 -11.08 16.73 -5.21
CA GLU A 117 -12.46 17.03 -4.80
C GLU A 117 -13.50 16.57 -5.83
N GLU A 118 -13.09 16.38 -7.08
CA GLU A 118 -13.97 16.06 -8.20
C GLU A 118 -14.43 14.59 -8.17
N TRP A 119 -13.70 13.73 -7.46
CA TRP A 119 -13.93 12.29 -7.40
C TRP A 119 -14.25 11.86 -5.97
N ARG A 120 -15.29 11.04 -5.81
CA ARG A 120 -15.66 10.48 -4.50
C ARG A 120 -15.48 8.98 -4.49
N ARG A 121 -15.24 8.41 -3.30
CA ARG A 121 -15.23 6.96 -3.11
C ARG A 121 -16.66 6.42 -3.11
N TRP A 122 -16.96 5.56 -4.08
CA TRP A 122 -18.20 4.79 -4.08
C TRP A 122 -17.95 3.47 -3.38
N VAL A 123 -18.82 3.12 -2.43
CA VAL A 123 -18.73 1.88 -1.67
C VAL A 123 -20.07 1.15 -1.74
N ARG A 124 -19.99 -0.16 -1.86
CA ARG A 124 -21.11 -1.08 -1.70
C ARG A 124 -20.63 -2.20 -0.79
N ALA A 125 -21.42 -2.59 0.19
CA ALA A 125 -21.14 -3.77 0.98
C ALA A 125 -21.13 -5.00 0.05
N ALA A 126 -20.21 -5.93 0.28
CA ALA A 126 -20.34 -7.24 -0.31
C ALA A 126 -21.42 -7.99 0.49
N ASP A 127 -22.52 -8.38 -0.15
CA ASP A 127 -23.54 -9.18 0.50
C ASP A 127 -22.96 -10.57 0.77
N ALA A 128 -22.76 -10.92 2.04
CA ALA A 128 -22.23 -12.23 2.45
C ALA A 128 -23.17 -13.41 2.10
N THR A 129 -24.35 -13.13 1.53
CA THR A 129 -25.38 -14.11 1.17
C THR A 129 -25.18 -14.74 -0.20
N THR A 130 -24.17 -14.34 -0.97
CA THR A 130 -23.77 -15.10 -2.17
C THR A 130 -22.82 -16.19 -1.70
N GLU A 131 -23.35 -17.38 -1.40
CA GLU A 131 -22.51 -18.57 -1.23
C GLU A 131 -21.69 -18.79 -2.52
N PRO A 132 -20.41 -19.22 -2.39
CA PRO A 132 -19.50 -19.40 -3.52
C PRO A 132 -19.95 -20.46 -4.53
#